data_AF-A0A2N2EF63-F1
#
_entry.id   AF-A0A2N2EF63-F1
#
_cell.length_a   1.000
_cell.length_b   1.000
_cell.length_c   1.000
_cell.angle_alpha   90.00
_cell.angle_beta   90.00
_cell.angle_gamma   90.00
#
_symmetry.space_group_name_H-M   'P 1'
#
loop_
_entity.id
_entity.type
_entity.pdbx_description
1 polymer ?
#
loop_
_entity_poly.entity_id
_entity_poly.type
_entity_poly.pdbx_seq_one_letter_code
_entity_poly.pdbx_strand_id
1 'polypeptide(L)'
;MKTFFNKPFALVLCLLMLFSMITAFGATKSNDYISHWANKTIESALTSGIATGYTDGSFKPDNAITRAEFFQLVNNQFAFSVVSGTTFTDVASDTWYANVVSKANAAGYISGYPDGSIHPQNNITRQEVAVIISSLKSLTAASNILSFSDQLSIDSWSKQAIIAVSEAKIMIGYPDGSFRSEALITRAEALLTITRAFHHVPGVVVVDVNAITVSQDTMTLSVAGMPETIIASVTPTNSTNKNIIWTSSDEDIANVAGGIVTPIAVGTTIITATSAADETKTASTIVTVASEVSENQNTISPINLGEAGNYAILSKTGISSVPNSVVIGNMGVSPIDSTGITGFSLTLDATNLFSTSAQVTGKIYASSYAAPTTSNLTTAISNMETAYTEAAGRTVNYTELYSGDLSGKTLTSGVYKWGTGVLINSDVTLHGGANDVFIFQISEGLTQANGVKIILTGGAQDKNIFWQTAETVAIGTNAHFEGNILSMTNITLGTNASINGRLLAQTAVTLDASIVVAP
;
A
#
# COMPACT_ATOMS: atom_id res chain seq x y z
N MET A 1 69.89 -28.03 -15.15
CA MET A 1 68.81 -28.41 -14.22
C MET A 1 68.86 -27.46 -13.03
N LYS A 2 67.82 -26.63 -12.86
CA LYS A 2 67.33 -25.95 -11.62
C LYS A 2 68.34 -25.15 -10.75
N THR A 3 68.34 -23.80 -10.83
CA THR A 3 67.66 -22.79 -9.96
C THR A 3 68.18 -22.67 -8.53
N PHE A 4 68.64 -21.47 -8.13
CA PHE A 4 68.14 -20.74 -6.95
C PHE A 4 68.48 -19.23 -7.04
N PHE A 5 67.48 -18.42 -6.67
CA PHE A 5 67.40 -16.96 -6.61
C PHE A 5 68.14 -16.38 -5.39
N ASN A 6 68.67 -15.14 -5.50
CA ASN A 6 68.61 -14.16 -4.41
C ASN A 6 68.72 -12.70 -4.91
N LYS A 7 67.79 -11.86 -4.42
CA LYS A 7 67.53 -10.41 -4.62
C LYS A 7 68.72 -9.53 -4.11
N PRO A 8 68.82 -8.17 -4.35
CA PRO A 8 67.73 -7.19 -4.56
C PRO A 8 68.00 -5.99 -5.53
N PHE A 9 66.97 -5.52 -6.26
CA PHE A 9 67.05 -4.19 -6.94
C PHE A 9 65.70 -3.44 -7.06
N ALA A 10 64.63 -3.88 -6.39
CA ALA A 10 63.28 -3.39 -6.65
C ALA A 10 62.72 -2.43 -5.58
N LEU A 11 63.55 -1.63 -4.90
CA LEU A 11 63.09 -0.78 -3.79
C LEU A 11 63.39 0.73 -3.92
N VAL A 12 64.00 1.19 -5.02
CA VAL A 12 64.38 2.61 -5.17
C VAL A 12 63.60 3.34 -6.28
N LEU A 13 62.85 2.64 -7.14
CA LEU A 13 62.12 3.28 -8.25
C LEU A 13 60.64 3.61 -7.96
N CYS A 14 60.06 3.10 -6.87
CA CYS A 14 58.67 3.42 -6.48
C CYS A 14 58.52 4.68 -5.61
N LEU A 15 59.63 5.28 -5.13
CA LEU A 15 59.56 6.45 -4.24
C LEU A 15 59.53 7.81 -4.98
N LEU A 16 59.73 7.82 -6.31
CA LEU A 16 59.73 9.03 -7.15
C LEU A 16 58.44 9.24 -7.97
N MET A 17 57.46 8.34 -7.86
CA MET A 17 56.11 8.54 -8.44
C MET A 17 55.08 9.10 -7.45
N LEU A 18 55.51 9.55 -6.26
CA LEU A 18 54.62 10.06 -5.20
C LEU A 18 54.51 11.60 -5.16
N PHE A 19 54.97 12.33 -6.18
CA PHE A 19 54.95 13.80 -6.19
C PHE A 19 54.47 14.38 -7.53
N SER A 20 53.25 14.02 -7.98
CA SER A 20 52.51 14.82 -8.99
C SER A 20 51.00 14.58 -8.97
N MET A 21 50.39 14.52 -7.79
CA MET A 21 48.98 14.85 -7.67
C MET A 21 48.87 16.00 -6.68
N ILE A 22 49.06 17.21 -7.20
CA ILE A 22 48.42 18.38 -6.60
C ILE A 22 46.94 18.02 -6.63
N THR A 23 46.38 17.79 -5.45
CA THR A 23 44.93 17.76 -5.26
C THR A 23 44.41 19.08 -5.81
N ALA A 24 43.80 19.03 -7.00
CA ALA A 24 42.83 20.05 -7.35
C ALA A 24 41.83 20.02 -6.20
N PHE A 25 41.77 21.08 -5.41
CA PHE A 25 40.60 21.33 -4.59
C PHE A 25 39.43 21.29 -5.56
N GLY A 26 38.69 20.19 -5.58
CA GLY A 26 37.40 20.16 -6.26
C GLY A 26 36.62 21.29 -5.66
N ALA A 27 36.38 22.34 -6.45
CA ALA A 27 35.42 23.36 -6.07
C ALA A 27 34.15 22.60 -5.69
N THR A 28 33.74 22.71 -4.43
CA THR A 28 32.44 22.20 -3.98
C THR A 28 31.42 22.77 -4.95
N LYS A 29 30.86 21.91 -5.79
CA LYS A 29 29.85 22.25 -6.79
C LYS A 29 28.70 22.92 -6.03
N SER A 30 28.59 24.24 -6.17
CA SER A 30 27.63 25.03 -5.40
C SER A 30 26.26 24.83 -6.03
N ASN A 31 25.41 24.02 -5.40
CA ASN A 31 23.99 23.96 -5.75
C ASN A 31 23.28 25.11 -5.01
N ASP A 32 23.43 26.32 -5.54
CA ASP A 32 22.90 27.59 -5.01
C ASP A 32 21.37 27.66 -4.89
N TYR A 33 20.66 26.63 -5.36
CA TYR A 33 19.22 26.51 -5.27
C TYR A 33 18.74 25.54 -4.17
N ILE A 34 19.63 24.86 -3.43
CA ILE A 34 19.21 23.82 -2.45
C ILE A 34 18.27 24.40 -1.38
N SER A 35 18.61 25.52 -0.79
CA SER A 35 17.78 26.20 0.23
C SER A 35 16.84 27.26 -0.36
N HIS A 36 16.75 27.33 -1.69
CA HIS A 36 15.94 28.34 -2.38
C HIS A 36 14.47 27.91 -2.42
N TRP A 37 13.53 28.85 -2.33
CA TRP A 37 12.09 28.56 -2.32
C TRP A 37 11.64 27.78 -3.57
N ALA A 38 12.37 27.94 -4.69
CA ALA A 38 12.10 27.27 -5.96
C ALA A 38 12.89 25.97 -6.16
N ASN A 39 13.54 25.41 -5.12
CA ASN A 39 14.39 24.22 -5.21
C ASN A 39 13.76 23.13 -6.09
N LYS A 40 12.56 22.66 -5.73
CA LYS A 40 11.96 21.48 -6.37
C LYS A 40 11.58 21.73 -7.82
N THR A 41 11.09 22.93 -8.13
CA THR A 41 10.83 23.34 -9.51
C THR A 41 12.12 23.31 -10.33
N ILE A 42 13.22 23.80 -9.77
CA ILE A 42 14.55 23.80 -10.40
C ILE A 42 15.05 22.36 -10.59
N GLU A 43 14.97 21.51 -9.57
CA GLU A 43 15.37 20.09 -9.65
C GLU A 43 14.58 19.33 -10.72
N SER A 44 13.26 19.52 -10.77
CA SER A 44 12.40 18.92 -11.78
C SER A 44 12.80 19.34 -13.20
N ALA A 45 13.06 20.64 -13.40
CA ALA A 45 13.46 21.16 -14.70
C ALA A 45 14.86 20.71 -15.14
N LEU A 46 15.80 20.59 -14.20
CA LEU A 46 17.14 20.04 -14.46
C LEU A 46 17.05 18.56 -14.85
N THR A 47 16.26 17.78 -14.10
CA THR A 47 16.10 16.33 -14.31
C THR A 47 15.40 16.03 -15.63
N SER A 48 14.40 16.83 -15.99
CA SER A 48 13.62 16.68 -17.22
C SER A 48 14.29 17.32 -18.44
N GLY A 49 15.47 17.95 -18.28
CA GLY A 49 16.18 18.63 -19.36
C GLY A 49 15.50 19.91 -19.86
N ILE A 50 14.54 20.46 -19.11
CA ILE A 50 13.85 21.71 -19.45
C ILE A 50 14.81 22.89 -19.31
N ALA A 51 15.59 22.90 -18.23
CA ALA A 51 16.60 23.91 -17.94
C ALA A 51 17.97 23.26 -17.75
N THR A 52 19.02 24.03 -17.98
CA THR A 52 20.40 23.64 -17.68
C THR A 52 21.02 24.60 -16.67
N GLY A 53 21.86 24.08 -15.78
CA GLY A 53 22.74 24.86 -14.92
C GLY A 53 23.98 25.35 -15.65
N TYR A 54 24.81 26.12 -14.95
CA TYR A 54 26.10 26.61 -15.45
C TYR A 54 27.20 25.56 -15.29
N THR A 55 28.31 25.74 -16.00
CA THR A 55 29.48 24.84 -15.97
C THR A 55 30.14 24.77 -14.59
N ASP A 56 29.99 25.82 -13.78
CA ASP A 56 30.44 25.90 -12.38
C ASP A 56 29.52 25.13 -11.41
N GLY A 57 28.40 24.56 -11.89
CA GLY A 57 27.44 23.80 -11.11
C GLY A 57 26.30 24.63 -10.50
N SER A 58 26.33 25.95 -10.62
CA SER A 58 25.26 26.83 -10.14
C SER A 58 24.03 26.82 -11.06
N PHE A 59 22.88 27.22 -10.53
CA PHE A 59 21.67 27.51 -11.31
C PHE A 59 21.37 29.02 -11.41
N LYS A 60 21.79 29.80 -10.41
CA LYS A 60 21.56 31.26 -10.27
C LYS A 60 20.06 31.61 -10.30
N PRO A 61 19.26 31.08 -9.35
CA PRO A 61 17.80 31.20 -9.37
C PRO A 61 17.29 32.65 -9.36
N ASP A 62 17.99 33.55 -8.67
CA ASP A 62 17.60 34.96 -8.51
C ASP A 62 18.11 35.88 -9.63
N ASN A 63 18.91 35.37 -10.56
CA ASN A 63 19.35 36.16 -11.69
C ASN A 63 18.20 36.41 -12.66
N ALA A 64 18.12 37.64 -13.19
CA ALA A 64 17.26 37.96 -14.31
C ALA A 64 17.67 37.15 -15.55
N ILE A 65 16.68 36.80 -16.38
CA ILE A 65 16.91 36.11 -17.65
C ILE A 65 16.56 36.97 -18.85
N THR A 66 17.22 36.69 -19.96
CA THR A 66 16.95 37.31 -21.26
C THR A 66 15.68 36.76 -21.90
N ARG A 67 15.12 37.52 -22.84
CA ARG A 67 13.96 37.10 -23.65
C ARG A 67 14.23 35.78 -24.39
N ALA A 68 15.41 35.64 -24.99
CA ALA A 68 15.81 34.41 -25.67
C ALA A 68 15.90 33.20 -24.72
N GLU A 69 16.45 33.38 -23.51
CA GLU A 69 16.48 32.30 -22.52
C GLU A 69 15.08 31.91 -22.06
N PHE A 70 14.18 32.88 -21.86
CA PHE A 70 12.78 32.59 -21.54
C PHE A 70 12.11 31.76 -22.65
N PHE A 71 12.31 32.15 -23.92
CA PHE A 71 11.79 31.39 -25.06
C PHE A 71 12.36 29.97 -25.13
N GLN A 72 13.65 29.79 -24.82
CA GLN A 72 14.28 28.47 -24.77
C GLN A 72 13.60 27.57 -23.73
N LEU A 73 13.33 28.10 -22.53
CA LEU A 73 12.64 27.35 -21.48
C LEU A 73 11.20 26.97 -21.89
N VAL A 74 10.46 27.89 -22.51
CA VAL A 74 9.12 27.61 -23.05
C VAL A 74 9.18 26.52 -24.12
N ASN A 75 10.07 26.66 -25.10
CA ASN A 75 10.23 25.67 -26.16
C ASN A 75 10.57 24.27 -25.61
N ASN A 76 11.42 24.19 -24.59
CA ASN A 76 11.77 22.93 -23.96
C ASN A 76 10.59 22.31 -23.21
N GLN A 77 9.90 23.10 -22.37
CA GLN A 77 8.76 22.62 -21.58
C GLN A 77 7.60 22.11 -22.47
N PHE A 78 7.29 22.86 -23.53
CA PHE A 78 6.17 22.54 -24.44
C PHE A 78 6.60 21.70 -25.65
N ALA A 79 7.87 21.27 -25.70
CA ALA A 79 8.45 20.48 -26.77
C ALA A 79 8.28 21.08 -28.19
N PHE A 80 8.32 22.41 -28.31
CA PHE A 80 8.25 23.08 -29.60
C PHE A 80 9.55 22.87 -30.40
N SER A 81 9.40 22.33 -31.62
CA SER A 81 10.51 21.89 -32.45
C SER A 81 10.49 22.46 -33.87
N VAL A 82 9.35 22.95 -34.35
CA VAL A 82 9.17 23.48 -35.70
C VAL A 82 9.92 24.80 -35.85
N VAL A 83 10.78 24.91 -36.87
CA VAL A 83 11.52 26.12 -37.23
C VAL A 83 10.85 26.74 -38.45
N SER A 84 10.47 28.01 -38.37
CA SER A 84 9.94 28.81 -39.48
C SER A 84 10.82 30.04 -39.71
N GLY A 85 10.99 30.48 -40.97
CA GLY A 85 11.86 31.62 -41.30
C GLY A 85 11.58 32.84 -40.42
N THR A 86 12.60 33.35 -39.73
CA THR A 86 12.49 34.51 -38.83
C THR A 86 12.60 35.80 -39.63
N THR A 87 11.67 36.74 -39.42
CA THR A 87 11.64 38.06 -40.09
C THR A 87 12.06 39.22 -39.18
N PHE A 88 12.55 38.94 -37.97
CA PHE A 88 12.92 39.98 -37.01
C PHE A 88 14.25 40.65 -37.39
N THR A 89 14.30 41.97 -37.31
CA THR A 89 15.44 42.79 -37.76
C THR A 89 16.70 42.63 -36.91
N ASP A 90 16.55 42.20 -35.66
CA ASP A 90 17.62 42.03 -34.66
C ASP A 90 18.00 40.56 -34.39
N VAL A 91 17.62 39.65 -35.31
CA VAL A 91 17.94 38.21 -35.21
C VAL A 91 18.77 37.78 -36.41
N ALA A 92 20.10 37.83 -36.27
CA ALA A 92 21.01 37.26 -37.25
C ALA A 92 21.00 35.72 -37.20
N SER A 93 21.08 35.07 -38.37
CA SER A 93 20.90 33.62 -38.52
C SER A 93 21.99 32.76 -37.88
N ASP A 94 23.16 33.34 -37.59
CA ASP A 94 24.32 32.70 -36.96
C ASP A 94 24.33 32.81 -35.42
N THR A 95 23.31 33.43 -34.83
CA THR A 95 23.18 33.56 -33.38
C THR A 95 22.59 32.31 -32.72
N TRP A 96 22.99 32.01 -31.48
CA TRP A 96 22.50 30.84 -30.75
C TRP A 96 20.98 30.84 -30.55
N TYR A 97 20.38 32.04 -30.45
CA TYR A 97 18.96 32.23 -30.23
C TYR A 97 18.13 32.28 -31.52
N ALA A 98 18.74 32.24 -32.71
CA ALA A 98 18.00 32.31 -33.98
C ALA A 98 16.95 31.20 -34.10
N ASN A 99 17.34 29.96 -33.84
CA ASN A 99 16.42 28.81 -33.84
C ASN A 99 15.41 28.86 -32.69
N VAL A 100 15.77 29.48 -31.56
CA VAL A 100 14.90 29.61 -30.39
C VAL A 100 13.74 30.56 -30.71
N VAL A 101 14.05 31.72 -31.28
CA VAL A 101 13.07 32.71 -31.72
C VAL A 101 12.23 32.14 -32.87
N SER A 102 12.85 31.41 -33.80
CA SER A 102 12.14 30.76 -34.90
C SER A 102 11.06 29.79 -34.41
N LYS A 103 11.39 28.94 -33.44
CA LYS A 103 10.43 28.02 -32.81
C LYS A 103 9.31 28.76 -32.10
N ALA A 104 9.67 29.81 -31.37
CA ALA A 104 8.70 30.63 -30.65
C ALA A 104 7.68 31.26 -31.60
N ASN A 105 8.16 31.80 -32.73
CA ASN A 105 7.33 32.40 -33.76
C ASN A 105 6.46 31.36 -34.46
N ALA A 106 7.02 30.19 -34.80
CA ALA A 106 6.27 29.10 -35.43
C ALA A 106 5.16 28.55 -34.52
N ALA A 107 5.39 28.53 -33.21
CA ALA A 107 4.40 28.14 -32.21
C ALA A 107 3.34 29.24 -31.94
N GLY A 108 3.53 30.45 -32.47
CA GLY A 108 2.55 31.53 -32.42
C GLY A 108 2.42 32.25 -31.08
N TYR A 109 3.35 32.04 -30.14
CA TYR A 109 3.30 32.68 -28.81
C TYR A 109 4.11 33.99 -28.71
N ILE A 110 4.79 34.39 -29.79
CA ILE A 110 5.45 35.70 -29.91
C ILE A 110 5.05 36.40 -31.19
N SER A 111 5.05 37.73 -31.18
CA SER A 111 4.73 38.58 -32.34
C SER A 111 5.77 39.67 -32.64
N GLY A 112 6.73 39.92 -31.75
CA GLY A 112 7.68 41.03 -31.88
C GLY A 112 7.08 42.38 -31.52
N TYR A 113 7.92 43.42 -31.62
CA TYR A 113 7.53 44.81 -31.45
C TYR A 113 7.08 45.44 -32.78
N PRO A 114 6.33 46.55 -32.76
CA PRO A 114 5.87 47.23 -33.98
C PRO A 114 6.98 47.67 -34.94
N ASP A 115 8.22 47.82 -34.46
CA ASP A 115 9.40 48.17 -35.24
C ASP A 115 10.05 46.97 -35.97
N GLY A 116 9.50 45.77 -35.80
CA GLY A 116 10.01 44.53 -36.40
C GLY A 116 11.13 43.84 -35.61
N SER A 117 11.43 44.29 -34.39
CA SER A 117 12.43 43.67 -33.52
C SER A 117 11.81 42.68 -32.51
N ILE A 118 12.64 41.91 -31.80
CA ILE A 118 12.22 41.03 -30.67
C ILE A 118 13.06 41.21 -29.39
N HIS A 119 14.18 41.94 -29.48
CA HIS A 119 15.13 42.24 -28.40
C HIS A 119 15.61 41.00 -27.63
N PRO A 120 16.13 39.95 -28.31
CA PRO A 120 16.34 38.63 -27.71
C PRO A 120 17.29 38.62 -26.52
N GLN A 121 18.23 39.57 -26.47
CA GLN A 121 19.25 39.66 -25.42
C GLN A 121 18.86 40.59 -24.26
N ASN A 122 17.77 41.33 -24.36
CA ASN A 122 17.31 42.16 -23.25
C ASN A 122 16.71 41.26 -22.15
N ASN A 123 16.92 41.64 -20.89
CA ASN A 123 16.21 41.01 -19.79
C ASN A 123 14.70 41.27 -19.91
N ILE A 124 13.90 40.26 -19.61
CA ILE A 124 12.45 40.31 -19.79
C ILE A 124 11.73 40.76 -18.52
N THR A 125 10.74 41.63 -18.67
CA THR A 125 9.90 42.09 -17.55
C THR A 125 8.76 41.11 -17.25
N ARG A 126 8.22 41.16 -16.03
CA ARG A 126 7.09 40.33 -15.62
C ARG A 126 5.83 40.58 -16.46
N GLN A 127 5.59 41.81 -16.89
CA GLN A 127 4.44 42.11 -17.75
C GLN A 127 4.58 41.58 -19.18
N GLU A 128 5.80 41.55 -19.73
CA GLU A 128 6.07 40.92 -21.02
C GLU A 128 5.86 39.41 -20.94
N VAL A 129 6.32 38.78 -19.86
CA VAL A 129 6.06 37.36 -19.58
C VAL A 129 4.56 37.09 -19.50
N ALA A 130 3.78 37.96 -18.82
CA ALA A 130 2.33 37.80 -18.74
C ALA A 130 1.68 37.81 -20.13
N VAL A 131 2.08 38.73 -21.02
CA VAL A 131 1.58 38.78 -22.40
C VAL A 131 1.94 37.52 -23.18
N ILE A 132 3.20 37.07 -23.08
CA ILE A 132 3.65 35.86 -23.77
C ILE A 132 2.90 34.63 -23.29
N ILE A 133 2.76 34.44 -21.97
CA ILE A 133 2.07 33.28 -21.40
C ILE A 133 0.57 33.31 -21.70
N SER A 134 -0.05 34.49 -21.66
CA SER A 134 -1.44 34.68 -22.07
C SER A 134 -1.65 34.27 -23.54
N SER A 135 -0.74 34.69 -24.44
CA SER A 135 -0.76 34.28 -25.85
C SER A 135 -0.52 32.78 -26.02
N LEU A 136 0.50 32.22 -25.35
CA LEU A 136 0.86 30.80 -25.38
C LEU A 136 -0.31 29.88 -25.00
N LYS A 137 -1.08 30.29 -23.99
CA LYS A 137 -2.18 29.51 -23.43
C LYS A 137 -3.56 29.96 -23.92
N SER A 138 -3.61 30.92 -24.84
CA SER A 138 -4.83 31.54 -25.34
C SER A 138 -5.78 32.00 -24.22
N LEU A 139 -5.21 32.63 -23.18
CA LEU A 139 -5.98 33.05 -22.02
C LEU A 139 -6.77 34.32 -22.33
N THR A 140 -7.98 34.36 -21.79
CA THR A 140 -8.84 35.54 -21.82
C THR A 140 -9.24 35.90 -20.40
N ALA A 141 -9.05 37.15 -20.02
CA ALA A 141 -9.52 37.64 -18.73
C ALA A 141 -11.05 37.51 -18.63
N ALA A 142 -11.52 36.88 -17.57
CA ALA A 142 -12.95 36.75 -17.27
C ALA A 142 -13.52 38.04 -16.68
N SER A 143 -12.66 38.85 -16.04
CA SER A 143 -13.01 40.16 -15.49
C SER A 143 -12.16 41.28 -16.08
N ASN A 144 -12.57 42.53 -15.83
CA ASN A 144 -11.77 43.72 -16.12
C ASN A 144 -11.11 44.30 -14.85
N ILE A 145 -11.06 43.53 -13.77
CA ILE A 145 -10.63 44.02 -12.45
C ILE A 145 -9.17 43.62 -12.21
N LEU A 146 -8.32 44.61 -11.94
CA LEU A 146 -6.91 44.41 -11.62
C LEU A 146 -6.71 44.52 -10.10
N SER A 147 -6.65 43.37 -9.42
CA SER A 147 -6.58 43.29 -7.95
C SER A 147 -5.16 43.34 -7.39
N PHE A 148 -4.36 44.33 -7.81
CA PHE A 148 -2.99 44.53 -7.33
C PHE A 148 -2.79 45.93 -6.74
N SER A 149 -1.95 46.05 -5.72
CA SER A 149 -1.70 47.32 -5.03
C SER A 149 -1.02 48.36 -5.93
N ASP A 150 -0.24 47.90 -6.91
CA ASP A 150 0.47 48.71 -7.91
C ASP A 150 -0.28 48.85 -9.24
N GLN A 151 -1.58 48.55 -9.28
CA GLN A 151 -2.39 48.53 -10.52
C GLN A 151 -2.32 49.81 -11.38
N LEU A 152 -2.06 50.97 -10.75
CA LEU A 152 -1.95 52.25 -11.45
C LEU A 152 -0.65 52.39 -12.25
N SER A 153 0.38 51.61 -11.91
CA SER A 153 1.69 51.61 -12.60
C SER A 153 1.75 50.58 -13.73
N ILE A 154 0.68 49.80 -13.94
CA ILE A 154 0.61 48.78 -14.97
C ILE A 154 0.14 49.42 -16.27
N ASP A 155 0.94 49.26 -17.33
CA ASP A 155 0.63 49.80 -18.64
C ASP A 155 -0.62 49.17 -19.27
N SER A 156 -1.40 49.97 -19.99
CA SER A 156 -2.66 49.53 -20.59
C SER A 156 -2.53 48.36 -21.56
N TRP A 157 -1.38 48.19 -22.22
CA TRP A 157 -1.15 47.11 -23.19
C TRP A 157 -0.99 45.73 -22.51
N SER A 158 -0.54 45.67 -21.25
CA SER A 158 -0.29 44.43 -20.53
C SER A 158 -1.42 44.06 -19.55
N LYS A 159 -2.30 45.01 -19.18
CA LYS A 159 -3.37 44.81 -18.19
C LYS A 159 -4.19 43.55 -18.39
N GLN A 160 -4.74 43.34 -19.59
CA GLN A 160 -5.63 42.20 -19.86
C GLN A 160 -4.88 40.86 -19.72
N ALA A 161 -3.63 40.80 -20.18
CA ALA A 161 -2.81 39.62 -20.01
C ALA A 161 -2.48 39.35 -18.54
N ILE A 162 -2.16 40.40 -17.77
CA ILE A 162 -1.88 40.29 -16.33
C ILE A 162 -3.11 39.77 -15.55
N ILE A 163 -4.31 40.26 -15.87
CA ILE A 163 -5.55 39.74 -15.28
C ILE A 163 -5.70 38.26 -15.63
N ALA A 164 -5.55 37.90 -16.91
CA ALA A 164 -5.75 36.53 -17.37
C ALA A 164 -4.78 35.54 -16.72
N VAL A 165 -3.49 35.85 -16.62
CA VAL A 165 -2.50 34.97 -15.95
C VAL A 165 -2.69 34.90 -14.44
N SER A 166 -3.24 35.96 -13.82
CA SER A 166 -3.56 36.02 -12.40
C SER A 166 -4.79 35.18 -12.05
N GLU A 167 -5.88 35.34 -12.82
CA GLU A 167 -7.10 34.53 -12.71
C GLU A 167 -6.81 33.05 -12.97
N ALA A 168 -5.92 32.74 -13.91
CA ALA A 168 -5.45 31.39 -14.19
C ALA A 168 -4.48 30.83 -13.13
N LYS A 169 -4.10 31.63 -12.12
CA LYS A 169 -3.08 31.34 -11.09
C LYS A 169 -1.72 30.93 -11.67
N ILE A 170 -1.41 31.32 -12.90
CA ILE A 170 -0.13 31.01 -13.56
C ILE A 170 0.94 31.98 -13.06
N MET A 171 0.61 33.26 -12.96
CA MET A 171 1.45 34.27 -12.31
C MET A 171 0.67 34.87 -11.16
N ILE A 172 1.28 34.87 -9.97
CA ILE A 172 0.72 35.49 -8.78
C ILE A 172 1.55 36.71 -8.39
N GLY A 173 0.92 37.66 -7.71
CA GLY A 173 1.60 38.82 -7.13
C GLY A 173 2.51 38.42 -5.96
N TYR A 174 3.25 39.40 -5.47
CA TYR A 174 4.12 39.27 -4.32
C TYR A 174 3.31 39.36 -3.00
N PRO A 175 3.88 38.90 -1.87
CA PRO A 175 3.23 38.97 -0.56
C PRO A 175 2.80 40.38 -0.12
N ASP A 176 3.40 41.43 -0.69
CA ASP A 176 3.04 42.84 -0.46
C ASP A 176 1.81 43.31 -1.28
N GLY A 177 1.19 42.40 -2.03
CA GLY A 177 0.02 42.66 -2.87
C GLY A 177 0.32 43.28 -4.23
N SER A 178 1.60 43.49 -4.58
CA SER A 178 2.01 44.06 -5.87
C SER A 178 2.20 42.98 -6.95
N PHE A 179 2.04 43.34 -8.23
CA PHE A 179 2.43 42.48 -9.35
C PHE A 179 3.88 42.73 -9.81
N ARG A 180 4.35 43.97 -9.66
CA ARG A 180 5.65 44.50 -10.13
C ARG A 180 5.84 44.32 -11.63
N SER A 181 4.98 44.95 -12.43
CA SER A 181 4.93 44.79 -13.91
C SER A 181 6.28 45.02 -14.59
N GLU A 182 7.00 46.09 -14.21
CA GLU A 182 8.29 46.48 -14.78
C GLU A 182 9.50 45.73 -14.20
N ALA A 183 9.31 44.95 -13.13
CA ALA A 183 10.43 44.20 -12.56
C ALA A 183 10.88 43.10 -13.53
N LEU A 184 12.19 42.89 -13.60
CA LEU A 184 12.77 41.77 -14.35
C LEU A 184 12.39 40.46 -13.68
N ILE A 185 11.97 39.48 -14.47
CA ILE A 185 11.66 38.15 -13.93
C ILE A 185 12.96 37.41 -13.61
N THR A 186 13.01 36.73 -12.46
CA THR A 186 14.15 35.87 -12.14
C THR A 186 14.04 34.52 -12.85
N ARG A 187 15.17 33.81 -12.97
CA ARG A 187 15.21 32.48 -13.58
C ARG A 187 14.28 31.48 -12.87
N ALA A 188 14.22 31.54 -11.54
CA ALA A 188 13.33 30.71 -10.73
C ALA A 188 11.84 31.06 -10.94
N GLU A 189 11.50 32.35 -10.96
CA GLU A 189 10.13 32.80 -11.22
C GLU A 189 9.66 32.40 -12.61
N ALA A 190 10.51 32.58 -13.63
CA ALA A 190 10.22 32.19 -15.01
C ALA A 190 9.91 30.70 -15.11
N LEU A 191 10.72 29.85 -14.48
CA LEU A 191 10.53 28.41 -14.51
C LEU A 191 9.23 27.98 -13.80
N LEU A 192 8.94 28.59 -12.64
CA LEU A 192 7.68 28.36 -11.94
C LEU A 192 6.48 28.76 -12.81
N THR A 193 6.52 29.94 -13.44
CA THR A 193 5.47 30.43 -14.31
C THR A 193 5.25 29.52 -15.51
N ILE A 194 6.32 29.06 -16.17
CA ILE A 194 6.25 28.13 -17.30
C ILE A 194 5.66 26.78 -16.88
N THR A 195 6.08 26.26 -15.72
CA THR A 195 5.56 25.01 -15.16
C THR A 195 4.05 25.10 -14.88
N ARG A 196 3.61 26.20 -14.25
CA ARG A 196 2.18 26.45 -14.01
C ARG A 196 1.40 26.58 -15.31
N ALA A 197 1.94 27.28 -16.31
CA ALA A 197 1.32 27.40 -17.63
C ALA A 197 1.18 26.03 -18.33
N PHE A 198 2.18 25.16 -18.19
CA PHE A 198 2.16 23.82 -18.78
C PHE A 198 1.04 22.95 -18.20
N HIS A 199 0.86 22.98 -16.87
CA HIS A 199 -0.19 22.22 -16.18
C HIS A 199 -1.59 22.88 -16.23
N HIS A 200 -1.69 24.13 -16.68
CA HIS A 200 -2.97 24.83 -16.77
C HIS A 200 -3.85 24.29 -17.91
N VAL A 201 -5.10 23.93 -17.58
CA VAL A 201 -6.15 23.46 -18.50
C VAL A 201 -7.30 24.49 -18.55
N PRO A 202 -7.61 25.09 -19.72
CA PRO A 202 -8.70 26.07 -19.84
C PRO A 202 -10.09 25.49 -19.51
N GLY A 203 -10.92 26.25 -18.78
CA GLY A 203 -12.33 25.91 -18.53
C GLY A 203 -12.61 24.98 -17.34
N VAL A 204 -11.58 24.55 -16.61
CA VAL A 204 -11.72 23.75 -15.39
C VAL A 204 -11.56 24.68 -14.17
N VAL A 205 -12.59 24.79 -13.33
CA VAL A 205 -12.45 25.47 -12.02
C VAL A 205 -11.52 24.64 -11.17
N VAL A 206 -10.29 25.11 -10.98
CA VAL A 206 -9.30 24.44 -10.13
C VAL A 206 -9.67 24.70 -8.67
N VAL A 207 -10.15 23.66 -8.00
CA VAL A 207 -10.35 23.62 -6.55
C VAL A 207 -9.04 23.12 -5.94
N ASP A 208 -8.37 23.99 -5.20
CA ASP A 208 -7.08 23.70 -4.58
C ASP A 208 -7.21 22.66 -3.45
N VAL A 209 -6.08 22.09 -3.04
CA VAL A 209 -5.99 21.24 -1.84
C VAL A 209 -5.72 22.11 -0.63
N ASN A 210 -6.60 22.06 0.37
CA ASN A 210 -6.46 22.82 1.62
C ASN A 210 -5.63 22.06 2.66
N ALA A 211 -5.85 20.75 2.77
CA ALA A 211 -5.21 19.88 3.74
C ALA A 211 -5.18 18.41 3.29
N ILE A 212 -4.25 17.65 3.87
CA ILE A 212 -4.20 16.19 3.80
C ILE A 212 -4.27 15.66 5.23
N THR A 213 -4.94 14.53 5.43
CA THR A 213 -4.91 13.77 6.68
C THR A 213 -4.54 12.31 6.37
N VAL A 214 -3.98 11.61 7.36
CA VAL A 214 -3.73 10.16 7.32
C VAL A 214 -4.65 9.44 8.30
N SER A 215 -4.90 8.15 8.08
CA SER A 215 -5.81 7.33 8.91
C SER A 215 -5.33 7.09 10.33
N GLN A 216 -4.04 7.26 10.60
CA GLN A 216 -3.41 7.08 11.91
C GLN A 216 -2.11 7.88 11.99
N ASP A 217 -1.71 8.30 13.19
CA ASP A 217 -0.47 9.05 13.45
C ASP A 217 0.75 8.14 13.66
N THR A 218 0.49 6.88 14.05
CA THR A 218 1.51 5.84 14.27
C THR A 218 1.03 4.50 13.73
N MET A 219 1.95 3.68 13.23
CA MET A 219 1.72 2.32 12.76
C MET A 219 2.86 1.42 13.27
N THR A 220 2.54 0.20 13.70
CA THR A 220 3.56 -0.79 14.09
C THR A 220 3.45 -2.00 13.18
N LEU A 221 4.56 -2.40 12.58
CA LEU A 221 4.69 -3.56 11.70
C LEU A 221 5.75 -4.51 12.25
N SER A 222 5.71 -5.77 11.83
CA SER A 222 6.77 -6.73 12.12
C SER A 222 7.71 -6.89 10.93
N VAL A 223 9.00 -7.06 11.19
CA VAL A 223 9.97 -7.41 10.14
C VAL A 223 9.51 -8.72 9.46
N ALA A 224 9.53 -8.77 8.13
CA ALA A 224 8.94 -9.85 7.31
C ALA A 224 7.41 -10.06 7.44
N GLY A 225 6.71 -9.18 8.16
CA GLY A 225 5.25 -9.16 8.23
C GLY A 225 4.59 -8.73 6.91
N MET A 226 3.28 -8.93 6.79
CA MET A 226 2.53 -8.47 5.62
C MET A 226 2.49 -6.93 5.54
N PRO A 227 2.48 -6.35 4.32
CA PRO A 227 2.28 -4.92 4.16
C PRO A 227 0.92 -4.46 4.70
N GLU A 228 0.87 -3.26 5.28
CA GLU A 228 -0.38 -2.62 5.70
C GLU A 228 -0.63 -1.31 4.96
N THR A 229 -1.88 -0.89 4.87
CA THR A 229 -2.26 0.31 4.12
C THR A 229 -2.51 1.49 5.05
N ILE A 230 -1.89 2.63 4.77
CA ILE A 230 -2.25 3.94 5.31
C ILE A 230 -3.18 4.62 4.30
N ILE A 231 -4.33 5.10 4.75
CA ILE A 231 -5.25 5.86 3.92
C ILE A 231 -4.96 7.35 4.12
N ALA A 232 -4.72 8.08 3.04
CA ALA A 232 -4.64 9.53 3.06
C ALA A 232 -5.85 10.17 2.39
N SER A 233 -6.37 11.25 2.97
CA SER A 233 -7.56 11.97 2.51
C SER A 233 -7.23 13.42 2.19
N VAL A 234 -7.72 13.91 1.04
CA VAL A 234 -7.54 15.29 0.56
C VAL A 234 -8.80 16.11 0.86
N THR A 235 -8.61 17.29 1.44
CA THR A 235 -9.69 18.25 1.72
C THR A 235 -9.48 19.54 0.91
N PRO A 236 -10.52 20.08 0.26
CA PRO A 236 -11.88 19.55 0.14
C PRO A 236 -11.97 18.31 -0.77
N THR A 237 -13.03 17.52 -0.58
CA THR A 237 -13.24 16.27 -1.35
C THR A 237 -13.50 16.50 -2.83
N ASN A 238 -13.72 17.74 -3.29
CA ASN A 238 -13.86 18.11 -4.70
C ASN A 238 -12.62 18.81 -5.27
N SER A 239 -11.46 18.77 -4.59
CA SER A 239 -10.20 19.27 -5.16
C SER A 239 -9.94 18.64 -6.54
N THR A 240 -9.45 19.46 -7.47
CA THR A 240 -9.32 19.09 -8.88
C THR A 240 -8.23 18.04 -9.10
N ASN A 241 -7.14 18.10 -8.32
CA ASN A 241 -6.08 17.09 -8.31
C ASN A 241 -5.97 16.51 -6.90
N LYS A 242 -6.30 15.22 -6.77
CA LYS A 242 -6.28 14.47 -5.50
C LYS A 242 -5.15 13.44 -5.46
N ASN A 243 -4.24 13.48 -6.42
CA ASN A 243 -3.14 12.53 -6.46
C ASN A 243 -2.25 12.75 -5.24
N ILE A 244 -1.85 11.65 -4.59
CA ILE A 244 -1.01 11.65 -3.41
C ILE A 244 0.30 10.96 -3.75
N ILE A 245 1.39 11.65 -3.43
CA ILE A 245 2.75 11.14 -3.54
C ILE A 245 3.14 10.62 -2.16
N TRP A 246 3.56 9.37 -2.11
CA TRP A 246 4.00 8.71 -0.88
C TRP A 246 5.52 8.63 -0.86
N THR A 247 6.11 8.89 0.31
CA THR A 247 7.55 8.80 0.54
C THR A 247 7.82 8.16 1.90
N SER A 248 8.94 7.46 2.00
CA SER A 248 9.50 6.97 3.27
C SER A 248 10.75 7.77 3.59
N SER A 249 10.96 8.13 4.86
CA SER A 249 12.21 8.76 5.29
C SER A 249 13.40 7.79 5.31
N ASP A 250 13.12 6.50 5.34
CA ASP A 250 14.09 5.40 5.34
C ASP A 250 13.45 4.16 4.69
N GLU A 251 13.77 3.95 3.41
CA GLU A 251 13.26 2.82 2.63
C GLU A 251 13.89 1.49 3.02
N ASP A 252 15.03 1.47 3.73
CA ASP A 252 15.65 0.24 4.23
C ASP A 252 14.86 -0.32 5.43
N ILE A 253 14.11 0.53 6.13
CA ILE A 253 13.22 0.14 7.24
C ILE A 253 11.84 -0.25 6.71
N ALA A 254 11.18 0.62 5.93
CA ALA A 254 9.90 0.31 5.30
C ALA A 254 9.71 1.11 4.00
N ASN A 255 9.18 0.44 2.98
CA ASN A 255 8.83 1.05 1.69
C ASN A 255 7.33 1.40 1.65
N VAL A 256 6.94 2.40 0.87
CA VAL A 256 5.53 2.76 0.65
C VAL A 256 5.21 2.93 -0.84
N ALA A 257 4.16 2.26 -1.31
CA ALA A 257 3.66 2.39 -2.67
C ALA A 257 2.13 2.51 -2.68
N GLY A 258 1.59 3.63 -3.17
CA GLY A 258 0.14 3.85 -3.21
C GLY A 258 -0.55 3.78 -1.83
N GLY A 259 0.17 4.12 -0.76
CA GLY A 259 -0.29 4.00 0.63
C GLY A 259 -0.06 2.63 1.27
N ILE A 260 0.41 1.63 0.53
CA ILE A 260 0.77 0.31 1.06
C ILE A 260 2.20 0.36 1.59
N VAL A 261 2.35 0.18 2.90
CA VAL A 261 3.62 0.18 3.64
C VAL A 261 4.11 -1.25 3.80
N THR A 262 5.28 -1.55 3.24
CA THR A 262 5.94 -2.87 3.31
C THR A 262 7.10 -2.80 4.31
N PRO A 263 7.07 -3.58 5.40
CA PRO A 263 8.18 -3.62 6.36
C PRO A 263 9.38 -4.37 5.78
N ILE A 264 10.59 -3.83 5.97
CA ILE A 264 11.84 -4.41 5.44
C ILE A 264 12.79 -4.77 6.57
N ALA A 265 13.13 -3.82 7.44
CA ALA A 265 14.08 -4.01 8.53
C ALA A 265 13.60 -3.32 9.81
N VAL A 266 14.13 -3.78 10.94
CA VAL A 266 13.78 -3.27 12.26
C VAL A 266 14.23 -1.83 12.42
N GLY A 267 13.34 -0.97 12.85
CA GLY A 267 13.60 0.45 13.05
C GLY A 267 12.34 1.30 13.03
N THR A 268 12.52 2.61 13.01
CA THR A 268 11.42 3.56 12.88
C THR A 268 11.67 4.43 11.65
N THR A 269 10.66 4.55 10.79
CA THR A 269 10.66 5.45 9.63
C THR A 269 9.38 6.29 9.62
N ILE A 270 9.40 7.42 8.91
CA ILE A 270 8.24 8.29 8.73
C ILE A 270 7.74 8.12 7.30
N ILE A 271 6.46 7.78 7.18
CA ILE A 271 5.78 7.75 5.89
C ILE A 271 5.00 9.04 5.71
N THR A 272 5.24 9.77 4.61
CA THR A 272 4.61 11.06 4.32
C THR A 272 3.76 10.98 3.06
N ALA A 273 2.48 11.33 3.20
CA ALA A 273 1.55 11.61 2.12
C ALA A 273 1.62 13.09 1.74
N THR A 274 1.98 13.38 0.49
CA THR A 274 2.11 14.74 -0.05
C THR A 274 1.13 14.94 -1.21
N SER A 275 0.44 16.07 -1.27
CA SER A 275 -0.46 16.36 -2.40
C SER A 275 0.38 16.64 -3.62
N ALA A 276 0.09 15.96 -4.73
CA ALA A 276 0.69 16.26 -6.02
C ALA A 276 0.28 17.64 -6.56
N ALA A 277 -0.78 18.24 -6.00
CA ALA A 277 -1.28 19.57 -6.38
C ALA A 277 -0.61 20.71 -5.61
N ASP A 278 -0.22 20.46 -4.35
CA ASP A 278 0.44 21.43 -3.46
C ASP A 278 1.28 20.67 -2.43
N GLU A 279 2.59 20.69 -2.64
CA GLU A 279 3.53 19.93 -1.82
C GLU A 279 3.75 20.52 -0.42
N THR A 280 3.22 21.73 -0.15
CA THR A 280 3.18 22.27 1.21
C THR A 280 2.10 21.57 2.06
N LYS A 281 1.22 20.80 1.41
CA LYS A 281 0.19 20.00 2.07
C LYS A 281 0.72 18.59 2.24
N THR A 282 1.03 18.26 3.49
CA THR A 282 1.55 16.95 3.87
C THR A 282 0.85 16.44 5.12
N ALA A 283 0.75 15.12 5.24
CA ALA A 283 0.44 14.43 6.48
C ALA A 283 1.37 13.23 6.62
N SER A 284 1.77 12.89 7.84
CA SER A 284 2.76 11.86 8.11
C SER A 284 2.28 10.87 9.16
N THR A 285 2.72 9.62 9.04
CA THR A 285 2.61 8.61 10.10
C THR A 285 4.00 8.15 10.51
N ILE A 286 4.19 7.86 11.78
CA ILE A 286 5.40 7.19 12.28
C ILE A 286 5.20 5.69 12.15
N VAL A 287 6.02 5.02 11.35
CA VAL A 287 6.02 3.56 11.19
C VAL A 287 7.15 2.97 12.01
N THR A 288 6.82 2.12 12.98
CA THR A 288 7.80 1.32 13.72
C THR A 288 7.76 -0.11 13.20
N VAL A 289 8.82 -0.53 12.54
CA VAL A 289 9.04 -1.94 12.21
C VAL A 289 9.77 -2.55 13.39
N ALA A 290 9.07 -3.32 14.20
CA ALA A 290 9.68 -4.09 15.26
C ALA A 290 10.37 -5.33 14.66
N SER A 291 11.40 -5.86 15.32
CA SER A 291 11.75 -7.27 15.15
C SER A 291 10.48 -8.09 15.28
N GLU A 292 10.42 -9.27 14.65
CA GLU A 292 9.53 -10.30 15.18
C GLU A 292 9.80 -10.34 16.66
N VAL A 293 8.79 -9.94 17.42
CA VAL A 293 8.91 -10.00 18.85
C VAL A 293 8.99 -11.49 19.07
N SER A 294 10.18 -12.00 19.42
CA SER A 294 10.25 -13.14 20.31
C SER A 294 9.62 -12.65 21.60
N GLU A 295 8.29 -12.52 21.60
CA GLU A 295 7.51 -12.27 22.79
C GLU A 295 7.98 -13.36 23.74
N ASN A 296 8.35 -12.96 24.95
CA ASN A 296 8.62 -13.90 26.03
C ASN A 296 7.55 -14.98 25.95
N GLN A 297 7.98 -16.18 25.55
CA GLN A 297 7.12 -17.28 25.20
C GLN A 297 6.31 -17.70 26.44
N ASN A 298 5.14 -17.10 26.62
CA ASN A 298 3.98 -17.94 26.84
C ASN A 298 3.70 -18.59 25.48
N THR A 299 4.48 -19.63 25.12
CA THR A 299 4.14 -20.54 24.01
C THR A 299 2.67 -20.86 24.18
N ILE A 300 1.82 -20.45 23.24
CA ILE A 300 0.42 -20.85 23.26
C ILE A 300 0.44 -22.36 23.05
N SER A 301 0.14 -23.13 24.10
CA SER A 301 0.06 -24.59 23.96
C SER A 301 -1.18 -24.96 23.15
N PRO A 302 -1.11 -25.99 22.28
CA PRO A 302 -2.31 -26.55 21.64
C PRO A 302 -3.35 -26.97 22.68
N ILE A 303 -4.63 -26.95 22.30
CA ILE A 303 -5.71 -27.46 23.17
C ILE A 303 -5.60 -28.98 23.26
N ASN A 304 -5.62 -29.52 24.48
CA ASN A 304 -5.57 -30.95 24.68
C ASN A 304 -6.97 -31.57 24.47
N LEU A 305 -7.15 -32.26 23.34
CA LEU A 305 -8.42 -32.92 23.02
C LEU A 305 -8.64 -34.23 23.79
N GLY A 306 -7.61 -34.78 24.45
CA GLY A 306 -7.65 -36.10 25.07
C GLY A 306 -8.21 -37.16 24.11
N GLU A 307 -9.08 -38.04 24.62
CA GLU A 307 -9.77 -39.06 23.83
C GLU A 307 -10.66 -38.49 22.69
N ALA A 308 -11.11 -37.24 22.76
CA ALA A 308 -11.86 -36.63 21.65
C ALA A 308 -10.98 -36.47 20.40
N GLY A 309 -9.66 -36.37 20.57
CA GLY A 309 -8.69 -36.25 19.48
C GLY A 309 -8.64 -37.50 18.56
N ASN A 310 -9.17 -38.63 19.02
CA ASN A 310 -9.23 -39.90 18.27
C ASN A 310 -10.37 -39.93 17.22
N TYR A 311 -11.19 -38.88 17.14
CA TYR A 311 -12.36 -38.80 16.27
C TYR A 311 -12.24 -37.66 15.25
N ALA A 312 -12.59 -37.95 14.01
CA ALA A 312 -12.86 -36.93 12.99
C ALA A 312 -14.17 -36.19 13.28
N ILE A 313 -15.18 -36.93 13.76
CA ILE A 313 -16.49 -36.39 14.12
C ILE A 313 -16.93 -36.99 15.46
N LEU A 314 -17.22 -36.14 16.44
CA LEU A 314 -17.76 -36.55 17.73
C LEU A 314 -18.94 -35.63 18.09
N SER A 315 -20.09 -36.22 18.45
CA SER A 315 -21.26 -35.42 18.83
C SER A 315 -22.13 -36.04 19.91
N LYS A 316 -23.04 -35.25 20.49
CA LYS A 316 -23.92 -35.72 21.59
C LYS A 316 -25.31 -36.14 21.15
N THR A 317 -25.86 -35.50 20.12
CA THR A 317 -27.27 -35.63 19.72
C THR A 317 -27.46 -36.15 18.30
N GLY A 318 -26.38 -36.40 17.55
CA GLY A 318 -26.46 -37.14 16.29
C GLY A 318 -25.50 -36.66 15.20
N ILE A 319 -25.26 -37.54 14.23
CA ILE A 319 -24.51 -37.23 13.01
C ILE A 319 -25.37 -37.64 11.82
N SER A 320 -25.64 -36.72 10.91
CA SER A 320 -26.43 -36.99 9.72
C SER A 320 -25.64 -36.68 8.46
N SER A 321 -25.89 -37.46 7.40
CA SER A 321 -25.35 -37.20 6.06
C SER A 321 -26.45 -37.31 5.02
N VAL A 322 -26.50 -36.34 4.10
CA VAL A 322 -27.03 -36.58 2.76
C VAL A 322 -25.91 -37.24 1.95
N PRO A 323 -26.01 -38.52 1.58
CA PRO A 323 -24.88 -39.26 1.01
C PRO A 323 -24.52 -38.81 -0.42
N ASN A 324 -23.28 -38.98 -0.88
CA ASN A 324 -22.17 -39.67 -0.20
C ASN A 324 -21.14 -38.68 0.35
N SER A 325 -21.01 -38.61 1.67
CA SER A 325 -19.88 -37.96 2.35
C SER A 325 -18.65 -38.86 2.37
N VAL A 326 -17.47 -38.29 2.60
CA VAL A 326 -16.21 -39.01 2.80
C VAL A 326 -15.61 -38.59 4.14
N VAL A 327 -15.50 -39.52 5.08
CA VAL A 327 -14.89 -39.28 6.39
C VAL A 327 -13.63 -40.13 6.52
N ILE A 328 -12.49 -39.50 6.74
CA ILE A 328 -11.21 -40.16 7.03
C ILE A 328 -10.91 -39.94 8.53
N GLY A 329 -11.09 -41.01 9.31
CA GLY A 329 -11.01 -41.00 10.76
C GLY A 329 -12.28 -41.57 11.42
N ASN A 330 -12.23 -41.73 12.75
CA ASN A 330 -13.34 -42.32 13.50
C ASN A 330 -14.50 -41.35 13.69
N MET A 331 -15.70 -41.90 13.85
CA MET A 331 -16.90 -41.14 14.20
C MET A 331 -17.51 -41.65 15.50
N GLY A 332 -18.10 -40.77 16.31
CA GLY A 332 -18.66 -41.13 17.61
C GLY A 332 -19.92 -40.35 17.97
N VAL A 333 -20.91 -41.01 18.57
CA VAL A 333 -22.04 -40.35 19.22
C VAL A 333 -22.27 -40.85 20.64
N SER A 334 -22.47 -39.93 21.58
CA SER A 334 -22.85 -40.25 22.97
C SER A 334 -23.34 -38.99 23.70
N PRO A 335 -24.43 -39.03 24.48
CA PRO A 335 -25.10 -40.23 24.97
C PRO A 335 -26.14 -40.84 24.02
N ILE A 336 -26.47 -40.18 22.91
CA ILE A 336 -27.42 -40.73 21.94
C ILE A 336 -26.91 -42.08 21.38
N ASP A 337 -27.84 -42.99 21.11
CA ASP A 337 -27.53 -44.29 20.53
C ASP A 337 -27.19 -44.21 19.03
N SER A 338 -26.87 -45.36 18.44
CA SER A 338 -26.50 -45.47 17.01
C SER A 338 -27.60 -45.02 16.04
N THR A 339 -28.86 -44.93 16.46
CA THR A 339 -29.95 -44.42 15.61
C THR A 339 -29.84 -42.92 15.37
N GLY A 340 -29.07 -42.20 16.22
CA GLY A 340 -28.67 -40.82 16.00
C GLY A 340 -27.68 -40.63 14.84
N ILE A 341 -27.12 -41.72 14.29
CA ILE A 341 -26.26 -41.68 13.10
C ILE A 341 -27.09 -42.07 11.88
N THR A 342 -27.37 -41.11 10.99
CA THR A 342 -28.28 -41.28 9.87
C THR A 342 -27.60 -40.99 8.52
N GLY A 343 -28.02 -41.69 7.46
CA GLY A 343 -27.44 -41.53 6.12
C GLY A 343 -26.15 -42.33 5.86
N PHE A 344 -25.59 -43.02 6.86
CA PHE A 344 -24.33 -43.76 6.70
C PHE A 344 -24.46 -45.24 6.34
N SER A 345 -25.67 -45.81 6.34
CA SER A 345 -25.90 -47.25 6.08
C SER A 345 -24.98 -48.14 6.93
N LEU A 346 -25.05 -47.96 8.25
CA LEU A 346 -24.15 -48.61 9.20
C LEU A 346 -24.25 -50.13 9.16
N THR A 347 -23.11 -50.81 9.16
CA THR A 347 -23.00 -52.26 9.38
C THR A 347 -22.29 -52.49 10.71
N LEU A 348 -22.98 -53.06 11.69
CA LEU A 348 -22.39 -53.38 12.99
C LEU A 348 -21.38 -54.52 12.85
N ASP A 349 -20.19 -54.35 13.43
CA ASP A 349 -19.16 -55.39 13.43
C ASP A 349 -19.57 -56.60 14.29
N ALA A 350 -18.99 -57.77 14.00
CA ALA A 350 -19.26 -59.02 14.72
C ALA A 350 -19.02 -58.94 16.23
N THR A 351 -18.16 -58.04 16.71
CA THR A 351 -17.92 -57.85 18.15
C THR A 351 -18.92 -56.90 18.82
N ASN A 352 -19.83 -56.28 18.06
CA ASN A 352 -20.75 -55.22 18.52
C ASN A 352 -20.06 -54.01 19.17
N LEU A 353 -18.77 -53.78 18.92
CA LEU A 353 -18.01 -52.67 19.52
C LEU A 353 -18.05 -51.40 18.67
N PHE A 354 -18.18 -51.53 17.36
CA PHE A 354 -18.21 -50.44 16.41
C PHE A 354 -19.00 -50.87 15.17
N SER A 355 -19.35 -49.90 14.32
CA SER A 355 -19.88 -50.14 12.99
C SER A 355 -18.96 -49.57 11.90
N THR A 356 -19.20 -50.00 10.67
CA THR A 356 -18.51 -49.53 9.47
C THR A 356 -19.51 -48.94 8.48
N SER A 357 -19.02 -48.08 7.58
CA SER A 357 -19.76 -47.52 6.45
C SER A 357 -18.84 -47.37 5.25
N ALA A 358 -19.36 -47.50 4.03
CA ALA A 358 -18.61 -47.21 2.80
C ALA A 358 -18.17 -45.74 2.70
N GLN A 359 -18.81 -44.83 3.45
CA GLN A 359 -18.48 -43.40 3.51
C GLN A 359 -17.36 -43.08 4.52
N VAL A 360 -16.93 -44.05 5.33
CA VAL A 360 -16.03 -43.81 6.48
C VAL A 360 -14.81 -44.72 6.39
N THR A 361 -13.64 -44.11 6.18
CA THR A 361 -12.34 -44.74 6.37
C THR A 361 -11.95 -44.62 7.83
N GLY A 362 -12.52 -45.50 8.65
CA GLY A 362 -12.41 -45.47 10.11
C GLY A 362 -13.46 -46.36 10.77
N LYS A 363 -13.61 -46.22 12.09
CA LYS A 363 -14.64 -46.93 12.86
C LYS A 363 -15.68 -45.94 13.37
N ILE A 364 -16.93 -46.40 13.43
CA ILE A 364 -18.07 -45.62 13.89
C ILE A 364 -18.50 -46.19 15.25
N TYR A 365 -18.64 -45.34 16.24
CA TYR A 365 -18.93 -45.73 17.63
C TYR A 365 -20.22 -45.04 18.10
N ALA A 366 -21.02 -45.74 18.90
CA ALA A 366 -22.22 -45.19 19.51
C ALA A 366 -22.40 -45.68 20.94
N SER A 367 -23.15 -44.94 21.76
CA SER A 367 -23.35 -45.27 23.18
C SER A 367 -24.04 -46.62 23.40
N SER A 368 -24.84 -47.08 22.44
CA SER A 368 -25.56 -48.37 22.46
C SER A 368 -24.69 -49.59 22.17
N TYR A 369 -23.42 -49.40 21.81
CA TYR A 369 -22.51 -50.50 21.49
C TYR A 369 -21.93 -51.16 22.74
N ALA A 370 -21.38 -52.36 22.58
CA ALA A 370 -20.87 -53.16 23.70
C ALA A 370 -19.65 -52.51 24.37
N ALA A 371 -19.43 -52.83 25.65
CA ALA A 371 -18.26 -52.36 26.38
C ALA A 371 -16.95 -52.85 25.74
N PRO A 372 -15.88 -52.02 25.68
CA PRO A 372 -15.71 -50.75 26.40
C PRO A 372 -16.17 -49.49 25.64
N THR A 373 -16.89 -49.62 24.51
CA THR A 373 -17.22 -48.47 23.65
C THR A 373 -18.01 -47.39 24.38
N THR A 374 -19.04 -47.76 25.16
CA THR A 374 -19.85 -46.80 25.90
C THR A 374 -19.02 -45.95 26.86
N SER A 375 -18.16 -46.57 27.68
CA SER A 375 -17.31 -45.83 28.63
C SER A 375 -16.28 -44.95 27.94
N ASN A 376 -15.67 -45.45 26.86
CA ASN A 376 -14.68 -44.70 26.09
C ASN A 376 -15.32 -43.46 25.44
N LEU A 377 -16.55 -43.58 24.93
CA LEU A 377 -17.29 -42.45 24.38
C LEU A 377 -17.68 -41.44 25.46
N THR A 378 -18.10 -41.88 26.65
CA THR A 378 -18.35 -40.96 27.77
C THR A 378 -17.09 -40.16 28.11
N THR A 379 -15.92 -40.79 28.15
CA THR A 379 -14.63 -40.10 28.35
C THR A 379 -14.30 -39.15 27.20
N ALA A 380 -14.51 -39.56 25.95
CA ALA A 380 -14.27 -38.70 24.79
C ALA A 380 -15.16 -37.44 24.80
N ILE A 381 -16.45 -37.58 25.13
CA ILE A 381 -17.37 -36.43 25.26
C ILE A 381 -16.94 -35.52 26.40
N SER A 382 -16.57 -36.06 27.55
CA SER A 382 -16.06 -35.26 28.67
C SER A 382 -14.78 -34.50 28.32
N ASN A 383 -13.88 -35.11 27.53
CA ASN A 383 -12.66 -34.45 27.07
C ASN A 383 -12.95 -33.37 26.03
N MET A 384 -13.94 -33.57 25.15
CA MET A 384 -14.42 -32.54 24.23
C MET A 384 -14.98 -31.31 24.98
N GLU A 385 -15.82 -31.53 26.00
CA GLU A 385 -16.37 -30.45 26.84
C GLU A 385 -15.28 -29.72 27.63
N THR A 386 -14.27 -30.46 28.09
CA THR A 386 -13.08 -29.90 28.75
C THR A 386 -12.27 -29.05 27.78
N ALA A 387 -11.99 -29.55 26.58
CA ALA A 387 -11.27 -28.84 25.53
C ALA A 387 -12.00 -27.55 25.09
N TYR A 388 -13.34 -27.61 24.97
CA TYR A 388 -14.17 -26.43 24.71
C TYR A 388 -13.98 -25.36 25.80
N THR A 389 -14.08 -25.77 27.06
CA THR A 389 -13.94 -24.85 28.21
C THR A 389 -12.53 -24.29 28.32
N GLU A 390 -11.51 -25.12 28.06
CA GLU A 390 -10.11 -24.71 28.01
C GLU A 390 -9.88 -23.67 26.92
N ALA A 391 -10.37 -23.90 25.70
CA ALA A 391 -10.24 -22.98 24.58
C ALA A 391 -10.91 -21.63 24.86
N ALA A 392 -12.14 -21.66 25.38
CA ALA A 392 -12.90 -20.46 25.78
C ALA A 392 -12.23 -19.67 26.91
N GLY A 393 -11.42 -20.34 27.75
CA GLY A 393 -10.73 -19.76 28.90
C GLY A 393 -9.30 -19.30 28.64
N ARG A 394 -8.76 -19.47 27.42
CA ARG A 394 -7.39 -19.04 27.10
C ARG A 394 -7.25 -17.52 27.20
N THR A 395 -6.09 -17.07 27.68
CA THR A 395 -5.73 -15.65 27.70
C THR A 395 -5.66 -15.11 26.28
N VAL A 396 -6.32 -13.98 26.05
CA VAL A 396 -6.55 -13.41 24.72
C VAL A 396 -5.39 -12.51 24.29
N ASN A 397 -4.94 -12.66 23.04
CA ASN A 397 -4.01 -11.73 22.39
C ASN A 397 -4.76 -10.64 21.62
N TYR A 398 -5.83 -11.01 20.89
CA TYR A 398 -6.58 -10.11 20.02
C TYR A 398 -8.06 -10.10 20.38
N THR A 399 -8.63 -8.92 20.59
CA THR A 399 -10.05 -8.74 20.96
C THR A 399 -10.78 -7.96 19.86
N GLU A 400 -11.93 -8.48 19.43
CA GLU A 400 -12.80 -7.90 18.40
C GLU A 400 -12.10 -7.56 17.06
N LEU A 401 -11.06 -8.33 16.71
CA LEU A 401 -10.27 -8.06 15.51
C LEU A 401 -11.16 -8.06 14.26
N TYR A 402 -11.06 -7.00 13.45
CA TYR A 402 -11.90 -6.77 12.27
C TYR A 402 -13.41 -6.83 12.53
N SER A 403 -13.86 -6.65 13.77
CA SER A 403 -15.28 -6.73 14.15
C SER A 403 -15.95 -8.04 13.72
N GLY A 404 -15.19 -9.14 13.71
CA GLY A 404 -15.68 -10.49 13.39
C GLY A 404 -15.68 -10.84 11.90
N ASP A 405 -15.38 -9.90 10.98
CA ASP A 405 -15.28 -10.20 9.56
C ASP A 405 -13.83 -10.51 9.14
N LEU A 406 -13.53 -11.78 8.92
CA LEU A 406 -12.21 -12.28 8.56
C LEU A 406 -12.00 -12.37 7.04
N SER A 407 -12.95 -11.89 6.25
CA SER A 407 -12.92 -11.99 4.78
C SER A 407 -11.68 -11.33 4.20
N GLY A 408 -10.85 -12.11 3.49
CA GLY A 408 -9.66 -11.60 2.80
C GLY A 408 -8.49 -11.28 3.73
N LYS A 409 -8.57 -11.66 5.01
CA LYS A 409 -7.55 -11.35 6.02
C LYS A 409 -6.48 -12.43 6.10
N THR A 410 -5.32 -12.03 6.62
CA THR A 410 -4.29 -12.95 7.07
C THR A 410 -4.16 -12.81 8.57
N LEU A 411 -4.20 -13.94 9.27
CA LEU A 411 -4.10 -14.03 10.72
C LEU A 411 -2.80 -14.75 11.07
N THR A 412 -2.09 -14.26 12.08
CA THR A 412 -0.89 -14.90 12.64
C THR A 412 -1.25 -15.81 13.81
N SER A 413 -0.27 -16.52 14.36
CA SER A 413 -0.51 -17.35 15.55
C SER A 413 -1.02 -16.51 16.72
N GLY A 414 -1.98 -17.01 17.51
CA GLY A 414 -2.56 -16.24 18.59
C GLY A 414 -3.88 -16.78 19.12
N VAL A 415 -4.30 -16.22 20.27
CA VAL A 415 -5.64 -16.37 20.83
C VAL A 415 -6.48 -15.15 20.47
N TYR A 416 -7.57 -15.38 19.74
CA TYR A 416 -8.49 -14.36 19.26
C TYR A 416 -9.83 -14.48 19.95
N LYS A 417 -10.48 -13.35 20.24
CA LYS A 417 -11.79 -13.30 20.90
C LYS A 417 -12.74 -12.35 20.21
N TRP A 418 -13.98 -12.81 20.02
CA TRP A 418 -15.13 -11.99 19.62
C TRP A 418 -16.33 -12.23 20.54
N GLY A 419 -16.98 -11.14 20.92
CA GLY A 419 -18.27 -11.12 21.59
C GLY A 419 -19.45 -11.37 20.64
N THR A 420 -19.21 -11.26 19.32
CA THR A 420 -20.19 -11.52 18.27
C THR A 420 -19.80 -12.73 17.42
N GLY A 421 -20.63 -13.03 16.41
CA GLY A 421 -20.33 -14.04 15.40
C GLY A 421 -19.16 -13.65 14.48
N VAL A 422 -18.60 -14.67 13.85
CA VAL A 422 -17.49 -14.53 12.88
C VAL A 422 -17.97 -14.88 11.47
N LEU A 423 -17.56 -14.06 10.51
CA LEU A 423 -17.89 -14.20 9.08
C LEU A 423 -16.63 -14.42 8.24
N ILE A 424 -16.74 -15.33 7.28
CA ILE A 424 -15.69 -15.63 6.30
C ILE A 424 -16.34 -15.68 4.90
N ASN A 425 -16.49 -14.51 4.26
CA ASN A 425 -17.14 -14.33 2.96
C ASN A 425 -16.17 -14.36 1.77
N SER A 426 -14.87 -14.30 2.02
CA SER A 426 -13.81 -14.55 1.03
C SER A 426 -12.63 -15.24 1.71
N ASP A 427 -11.70 -15.78 0.92
CA ASP A 427 -10.59 -16.58 1.44
C ASP A 427 -9.86 -15.87 2.59
N VAL A 428 -9.54 -16.63 3.63
CA VAL A 428 -8.78 -16.16 4.81
C VAL A 428 -7.51 -17.00 4.93
N THR A 429 -6.40 -16.34 5.23
CA THR A 429 -5.10 -17.00 5.39
C THR A 429 -4.72 -17.10 6.87
N LEU A 430 -4.29 -18.28 7.31
CA LEU A 430 -3.62 -18.48 8.59
C LEU A 430 -2.13 -18.66 8.32
N HIS A 431 -1.31 -17.74 8.81
CA HIS A 431 0.13 -17.70 8.58
C HIS A 431 0.88 -17.97 9.87
N GLY A 432 1.69 -19.02 9.89
CA GLY A 432 2.54 -19.36 11.03
C GLY A 432 3.43 -20.55 10.73
N GLY A 433 4.38 -20.81 11.61
CA GLY A 433 5.24 -21.99 11.57
C GLY A 433 4.51 -23.28 11.94
N ALA A 434 5.22 -24.41 11.81
CA ALA A 434 4.65 -25.73 12.05
C ALA A 434 4.17 -25.98 13.49
N ASN A 435 4.69 -25.25 14.47
CA ASN A 435 4.33 -25.40 15.88
C ASN A 435 3.44 -24.28 16.39
N ASP A 436 3.07 -23.33 15.53
CA ASP A 436 2.28 -22.18 15.91
C ASP A 436 0.82 -22.58 16.13
N VAL A 437 0.18 -21.93 17.10
CA VAL A 437 -1.15 -22.27 17.58
C VAL A 437 -2.11 -21.11 17.37
N PHE A 438 -3.30 -21.44 16.89
CA PHE A 438 -4.39 -20.51 16.63
C PHE A 438 -5.60 -20.95 17.45
N ILE A 439 -6.14 -20.06 18.27
CA ILE A 439 -7.33 -20.34 19.09
C ILE A 439 -8.33 -19.21 18.88
N PHE A 440 -9.49 -19.53 18.33
CA PHE A 440 -10.56 -18.58 18.05
C PHE A 440 -11.70 -18.79 19.05
N GLN A 441 -11.95 -17.80 19.91
CA GLN A 441 -13.04 -17.77 20.89
C GLN A 441 -14.20 -16.94 20.36
N ILE A 442 -15.30 -17.59 19.96
CA ILE A 442 -16.42 -16.96 19.27
C ILE A 442 -17.67 -17.11 20.15
N SER A 443 -18.19 -15.98 20.64
CA SER A 443 -19.30 -15.98 21.60
C SER A 443 -20.67 -16.22 20.94
N GLU A 444 -20.76 -16.13 19.62
CA GLU A 444 -21.93 -16.52 18.83
C GLU A 444 -21.54 -17.63 17.81
N GLY A 445 -22.06 -17.56 16.57
CA GLY A 445 -21.80 -18.53 15.50
C GLY A 445 -20.65 -18.17 14.58
N LEU A 446 -20.23 -19.13 13.74
CA LEU A 446 -19.29 -18.93 12.65
C LEU A 446 -19.96 -19.26 11.32
N THR A 447 -19.89 -18.35 10.35
CA THR A 447 -20.43 -18.59 9.00
C THR A 447 -19.34 -18.41 7.95
N GLN A 448 -19.11 -19.45 7.15
CA GLN A 448 -18.24 -19.42 5.98
C GLN A 448 -19.10 -19.49 4.71
N ALA A 449 -18.89 -18.56 3.77
CA ALA A 449 -19.64 -18.52 2.53
C ALA A 449 -19.25 -19.65 1.56
N ASN A 450 -20.08 -19.84 0.52
CA ASN A 450 -19.87 -20.88 -0.48
C ASN A 450 -18.56 -20.70 -1.24
N GLY A 451 -17.82 -21.79 -1.46
CA GLY A 451 -16.59 -21.82 -2.25
C GLY A 451 -15.37 -21.14 -1.60
N VAL A 452 -15.53 -20.59 -0.40
CA VAL A 452 -14.48 -19.87 0.33
C VAL A 452 -13.53 -20.84 1.01
N LYS A 453 -12.25 -20.48 1.08
CA LYS A 453 -11.20 -21.33 1.66
C LYS A 453 -10.52 -20.68 2.85
N ILE A 454 -10.21 -21.49 3.85
CA ILE A 454 -9.17 -21.18 4.84
C ILE A 454 -7.85 -21.74 4.28
N ILE A 455 -6.83 -20.88 4.17
CA ILE A 455 -5.56 -21.20 3.54
C ILE A 455 -4.46 -21.20 4.60
N LEU A 456 -3.67 -22.27 4.69
CA LEU A 456 -2.52 -22.35 5.59
C LEU A 456 -1.24 -21.96 4.86
N THR A 457 -0.42 -21.09 5.47
CA THR A 457 0.88 -20.67 4.94
C THR A 457 1.94 -20.65 6.05
N GLY A 458 3.22 -20.55 5.68
CA GLY A 458 4.34 -20.50 6.65
C GLY A 458 4.70 -21.85 7.29
N GLY A 459 3.89 -22.89 7.07
CA GLY A 459 4.05 -24.21 7.68
C GLY A 459 2.97 -24.52 8.73
N ALA A 460 2.02 -23.62 8.96
CA ALA A 460 0.89 -23.84 9.87
C ALA A 460 0.18 -25.16 9.59
N GLN A 461 -0.29 -25.83 10.65
CA GLN A 461 -0.93 -27.15 10.58
C GLN A 461 -2.33 -27.10 11.21
N ASP A 462 -3.31 -27.70 10.54
CA ASP A 462 -4.69 -27.86 11.00
C ASP A 462 -4.82 -28.37 12.45
N LYS A 463 -3.96 -29.31 12.87
CA LYS A 463 -3.95 -29.88 14.22
C LYS A 463 -3.68 -28.87 15.33
N ASN A 464 -3.09 -27.72 14.99
CA ASN A 464 -2.79 -26.63 15.93
C ASN A 464 -3.78 -25.46 15.84
N ILE A 465 -4.86 -25.61 15.07
CA ILE A 465 -5.89 -24.60 14.90
C ILE A 465 -7.17 -25.05 15.61
N PHE A 466 -7.74 -24.18 16.45
CA PHE A 466 -8.90 -24.49 17.28
C PHE A 466 -9.95 -23.39 17.18
N TRP A 467 -11.17 -23.77 16.80
CA TRP A 467 -12.32 -22.88 16.66
C TRP A 467 -13.36 -23.21 17.73
N GLN A 468 -13.41 -22.43 18.80
CA GLN A 468 -14.42 -22.55 19.85
C GLN A 468 -15.60 -21.62 19.52
N THR A 469 -16.79 -22.18 19.35
CA THR A 469 -18.01 -21.39 19.03
C THR A 469 -19.15 -21.69 19.99
N ALA A 470 -19.82 -20.65 20.49
CA ALA A 470 -20.95 -20.80 21.41
C ALA A 470 -22.28 -21.10 20.69
N GLU A 471 -22.38 -20.73 19.41
CA GLU A 471 -23.51 -21.08 18.55
C GLU A 471 -23.04 -21.84 17.30
N THR A 472 -23.95 -21.95 16.33
CA THR A 472 -23.84 -22.79 15.15
C THR A 472 -22.62 -22.45 14.31
N VAL A 473 -21.96 -23.48 13.81
CA VAL A 473 -20.96 -23.35 12.74
C VAL A 473 -21.58 -23.76 11.43
N ALA A 474 -21.62 -22.85 10.46
CA ALA A 474 -22.17 -23.08 9.13
C ALA A 474 -21.07 -22.92 8.06
N ILE A 475 -20.69 -24.03 7.43
CA ILE A 475 -19.72 -24.08 6.35
C ILE A 475 -20.46 -24.20 5.01
N GLY A 476 -20.29 -23.22 4.14
CA GLY A 476 -20.99 -23.13 2.86
C GLY A 476 -20.65 -24.24 1.86
N THR A 477 -21.50 -24.39 0.86
CA THR A 477 -21.32 -25.33 -0.27
C THR A 477 -19.98 -25.10 -0.97
N ASN A 478 -19.25 -26.18 -1.28
CA ASN A 478 -17.90 -26.17 -1.89
C ASN A 478 -16.83 -25.41 -1.09
N ALA A 479 -17.08 -24.99 0.16
CA ALA A 479 -16.07 -24.32 0.97
C ALA A 479 -14.99 -25.29 1.46
N HIS A 480 -13.83 -24.76 1.83
CA HIS A 480 -12.75 -25.52 2.47
C HIS A 480 -12.38 -24.90 3.82
N PHE A 481 -12.37 -25.73 4.86
CA PHE A 481 -12.12 -25.34 6.24
C PHE A 481 -10.86 -26.03 6.78
N GLU A 482 -10.16 -25.35 7.68
CA GLU A 482 -8.91 -25.84 8.28
C GLU A 482 -8.99 -25.71 9.81
N GLY A 483 -8.76 -26.81 10.53
CA GLY A 483 -8.65 -26.85 11.98
C GLY A 483 -9.74 -27.61 12.73
N ASN A 484 -9.59 -27.66 14.05
CA ASN A 484 -10.47 -28.40 14.96
C ASN A 484 -11.62 -27.50 15.45
N ILE A 485 -12.86 -27.88 15.18
CA ILE A 485 -14.04 -27.13 15.63
C ILE A 485 -14.55 -27.74 16.94
N LEU A 486 -14.63 -26.90 17.97
CA LEU A 486 -15.21 -27.16 19.29
C LEU A 486 -16.50 -26.34 19.43
N SER A 487 -17.63 -26.90 18.99
CA SER A 487 -18.91 -26.18 18.98
C SER A 487 -19.79 -26.57 20.17
N MET A 488 -20.40 -25.57 20.81
CA MET A 488 -21.41 -25.76 21.85
C MET A 488 -22.75 -26.26 21.27
N THR A 489 -23.02 -25.94 20.00
CA THR A 489 -24.24 -26.37 19.31
C THR A 489 -23.89 -27.23 18.10
N ASN A 490 -24.57 -27.02 16.97
CA ASN A 490 -24.47 -27.85 15.80
C ASN A 490 -23.43 -27.32 14.80
N ILE A 491 -22.83 -28.25 14.06
CA ILE A 491 -21.95 -27.95 12.94
C ILE A 491 -22.59 -28.44 11.64
N THR A 492 -22.69 -27.58 10.63
CA THR A 492 -23.25 -27.92 9.32
C THR A 492 -22.24 -27.70 8.21
N LEU A 493 -22.06 -28.71 7.37
CA LEU A 493 -21.27 -28.64 6.14
C LEU A 493 -22.20 -28.74 4.95
N GLY A 494 -22.19 -27.71 4.09
CA GLY A 494 -22.95 -27.68 2.86
C GLY A 494 -22.43 -28.68 1.81
N THR A 495 -23.15 -28.76 0.69
CA THR A 495 -22.84 -29.70 -0.41
C THR A 495 -21.37 -29.61 -0.83
N ASN A 496 -20.64 -30.73 -0.85
CA ASN A 496 -19.23 -30.80 -1.23
C ASN A 496 -18.27 -29.89 -0.43
N ALA A 497 -18.70 -29.36 0.72
CA ALA A 497 -17.78 -28.69 1.62
C ALA A 497 -16.72 -29.67 2.13
N SER A 498 -15.53 -29.17 2.44
CA SER A 498 -14.42 -29.99 2.91
C SER A 498 -13.75 -29.40 4.14
N ILE A 499 -13.20 -30.25 5.00
CA ILE A 499 -12.41 -29.84 6.15
C ILE A 499 -11.22 -30.78 6.36
N ASN A 500 -10.04 -30.21 6.61
CA ASN A 500 -8.94 -30.89 7.29
C ASN A 500 -8.98 -30.47 8.76
N GLY A 501 -9.30 -31.41 9.65
CA GLY A 501 -9.64 -31.07 11.03
C GLY A 501 -10.60 -32.03 11.68
N ARG A 502 -11.27 -31.55 12.73
CA ARG A 502 -12.21 -32.33 13.53
C ARG A 502 -13.51 -31.56 13.73
N LEU A 503 -14.63 -32.27 13.75
CA LEU A 503 -15.96 -31.75 14.03
C LEU A 503 -16.42 -32.25 15.40
N LEU A 504 -16.20 -31.45 16.44
CA LEU A 504 -16.50 -31.80 17.82
C LEU A 504 -17.68 -30.94 18.31
N ALA A 505 -18.89 -31.50 18.30
CA ALA A 505 -20.14 -30.77 18.52
C ALA A 505 -20.88 -31.25 19.77
N GLN A 506 -21.22 -30.35 20.68
CA GLN A 506 -22.03 -30.70 21.86
C GLN A 506 -23.52 -30.92 21.53
N THR A 507 -23.96 -30.68 20.30
CA THR A 507 -25.24 -31.20 19.80
C THR A 507 -25.03 -32.13 18.62
N ALA A 508 -25.21 -31.66 17.39
CA ALA A 508 -25.27 -32.49 16.19
C ALA A 508 -24.29 -32.02 15.09
N VAL A 509 -23.94 -32.95 14.21
CA VAL A 509 -23.21 -32.65 12.97
C VAL A 509 -24.04 -33.06 11.77
N THR A 510 -24.16 -32.17 10.78
CA THR A 510 -24.88 -32.41 9.54
C THR A 510 -23.96 -32.23 8.34
N LEU A 511 -23.87 -33.26 7.51
CA LEU A 511 -23.09 -33.28 6.28
C LEU A 511 -23.99 -33.37 5.06
N ASP A 512 -23.56 -32.77 3.96
CA ASP A 512 -24.17 -32.91 2.65
C ASP A 512 -23.07 -33.18 1.62
N ALA A 513 -22.91 -34.45 1.23
CA ALA A 513 -21.84 -34.92 0.36
C ALA A 513 -20.45 -34.33 0.71
N SER A 514 -20.17 -34.17 2.00
CA SER A 514 -19.03 -33.39 2.49
C SER A 514 -17.80 -34.27 2.72
N ILE A 515 -16.62 -33.67 2.75
CA ILE A 515 -15.34 -34.36 2.99
C ILE A 515 -14.77 -33.93 4.35
N VAL A 516 -14.49 -34.88 5.23
CA VAL A 516 -13.90 -34.64 6.55
C VAL A 516 -12.65 -35.48 6.69
N VAL A 517 -11.49 -34.84 6.87
CA VAL A 517 -10.20 -35.52 7.01
C VAL A 517 -9.60 -35.16 8.36
N ALA A 518 -9.49 -36.14 9.26
CA ALA A 518 -8.79 -35.92 10.53
C ALA A 518 -7.29 -35.64 10.29
N PRO A 519 -6.68 -34.74 11.09
CA PRO A 519 -5.24 -34.45 11.06
C PRO A 519 -4.32 -35.63 11.35
#